data_AF-A0A9D2D285-F1
#
_entry.id   AF-A0A9D2D285-F1
#
_cell.length_a   1.000
_cell.length_b   1.000
_cell.length_c   1.000
_cell.angle_alpha   90.00
_cell.angle_beta   90.00
_cell.angle_gamma   90.00
#
_symmetry.space_group_name_H-M   'P 1'
#
loop_
_entity.id
_entity.type
_entity.pdbx_description
1 polymer ?
#
loop_
_entity_poly.entity_id
_entity_poly.type
_entity_poly.pdbx_seq_one_letter_code
_entity_poly.pdbx_strand_id
1 'polypeptide(L)'
;MTRREELLQVYHHKDIHYVPCFFTDFDFSQPEEIHERPKEGGRDWFGVEWEFVPAVMAPMVKPGTKRLTDICNWKEELVFPNLKSVDWEAAAARETAGWDRENKISYMMLINGIFERTHALMGCKQPLSAASRAAFPGQSGPY
;
A
#
# COMPACT_ATOMS: atom_id res chain seq x y z
N MET A 1 26.53 -16.85 -10.68
CA MET A 1 25.79 -15.66 -10.24
C MET A 1 24.78 -15.36 -11.31
N THR A 2 23.48 -15.38 -11.00
CA THR A 2 22.43 -15.09 -11.97
C THR A 2 22.29 -13.58 -12.19
N ARG A 3 21.60 -13.16 -13.26
CA ARG A 3 21.35 -11.72 -13.50
C ARG A 3 20.56 -11.10 -12.35
N ARG A 4 19.60 -11.83 -11.76
CA ARG A 4 18.88 -11.38 -10.56
C ARG A 4 19.81 -11.13 -9.38
N GLU A 5 20.76 -12.04 -9.12
CA GLU A 5 21.71 -11.90 -8.00
C GLU A 5 22.63 -10.68 -8.16
N GLU A 6 23.02 -10.36 -9.39
CA GLU A 6 23.75 -9.14 -9.74
C GLU A 6 22.89 -7.90 -9.50
N LEU A 7 21.66 -7.85 -10.04
CA LEU A 7 20.74 -6.72 -9.87
C LEU A 7 20.46 -6.42 -8.38
N LEU A 8 20.33 -7.46 -7.55
CA LEU A 8 20.09 -7.30 -6.11
C LEU A 8 21.27 -6.67 -5.35
N GLN A 9 22.48 -6.65 -5.91
CA GLN A 9 23.63 -6.01 -5.27
C GLN A 9 23.46 -4.48 -5.13
N VAL A 10 22.57 -3.86 -5.92
CA VAL A 10 22.21 -2.43 -5.76
C VAL A 10 21.64 -2.16 -4.37
N TYR A 11 20.82 -3.07 -3.82
CA TYR A 11 20.28 -2.95 -2.46
C TYR A 11 21.34 -3.12 -1.37
N HIS A 12 22.53 -3.62 -1.73
CA HIS A 12 23.69 -3.72 -0.85
C HIS A 12 24.71 -2.60 -1.08
N HIS A 13 24.32 -1.52 -1.78
CA HIS A 13 25.17 -0.37 -2.10
C HIS A 13 26.44 -0.72 -2.88
N LYS A 14 26.43 -1.81 -3.66
CA LYS A 14 27.53 -2.16 -4.55
C LYS A 14 27.33 -1.51 -5.92
N ASP A 15 28.44 -1.12 -6.54
CA ASP A 15 28.45 -0.69 -7.92
C ASP A 15 28.42 -1.91 -8.85
N ILE A 16 27.34 -2.03 -9.64
CA ILE A 16 27.17 -3.07 -10.67
C ILE A 16 27.39 -2.52 -12.09
N HIS A 17 27.85 -1.28 -12.21
CA HIS A 17 28.08 -0.57 -13.48
C HIS A 17 26.85 -0.51 -14.39
N TYR A 18 25.65 -0.62 -13.81
CA TYR A 18 24.37 -0.63 -14.50
C TYR A 18 23.28 -0.04 -13.58
N VAL A 19 22.33 0.68 -14.17
CA VAL A 19 21.17 1.21 -13.45
C VAL A 19 19.96 0.33 -13.77
N PRO A 20 19.41 -0.43 -12.80
CA PRO A 20 18.24 -1.26 -13.03
C PRO A 20 17.06 -0.47 -13.60
N CYS A 21 16.45 -1.00 -14.66
CA CYS A 21 15.25 -0.45 -15.27
C CYS A 21 14.03 -1.26 -14.81
N PHE A 22 13.07 -0.57 -14.20
CA PHE A 22 11.86 -1.19 -13.68
C PHE A 22 11.10 -2.02 -14.72
N PHE A 23 11.06 -1.57 -15.97
CA PHE A 23 10.28 -2.22 -17.03
C PHE A 23 10.92 -3.50 -17.59
N THR A 24 12.23 -3.70 -17.40
CA THR A 24 12.97 -4.81 -18.00
C THR A 24 13.55 -5.77 -16.98
N ASP A 25 14.02 -5.24 -15.84
CA ASP A 25 14.77 -6.01 -14.83
C ASP A 25 13.87 -6.56 -13.70
N PHE A 26 12.57 -6.24 -13.71
CA PHE A 26 11.63 -6.63 -12.67
C PHE A 26 10.44 -7.39 -13.26
N ASP A 27 9.96 -8.37 -12.49
CA ASP A 27 8.59 -8.83 -12.60
C ASP A 27 7.79 -8.21 -11.46
N PHE A 28 6.64 -7.65 -11.81
CA PHE A 28 5.85 -6.77 -10.97
C PHE A 28 4.47 -7.38 -10.71
N SER A 29 4.04 -7.39 -9.46
CA SER A 29 2.63 -7.57 -9.11
C SER A 29 2.15 -6.44 -8.20
N GLN A 30 0.89 -6.08 -8.41
CA GLN A 30 0.06 -5.44 -7.40
C GLN A 30 -1.07 -6.43 -7.09
N PRO A 31 -0.98 -7.17 -5.98
CA PRO A 31 -1.84 -8.31 -5.79
C PRO A 31 -3.33 -7.96 -5.71
N GLU A 32 -4.15 -8.69 -6.45
CA GLU A 32 -5.60 -8.46 -6.49
C GLU A 32 -6.23 -8.74 -5.13
N GLU A 33 -5.76 -9.77 -4.43
CA GLU A 33 -6.26 -10.13 -3.11
C GLU A 33 -6.03 -9.00 -2.10
N ILE A 34 -5.02 -8.15 -2.34
CA ILE A 34 -4.71 -6.96 -1.55
C ILE A 34 -5.59 -5.78 -2.01
N HIS A 35 -6.85 -5.79 -1.57
CA HIS A 35 -7.81 -4.69 -1.82
C HIS A 35 -7.54 -3.46 -0.94
N GLU A 36 -6.34 -2.91 -1.02
CA GLU A 36 -5.97 -1.69 -0.28
C GLU A 36 -6.40 -0.40 -1.00
N ARG A 37 -6.51 -0.44 -2.33
CA ARG A 37 -6.90 0.66 -3.21
C ARG A 37 -7.47 0.09 -4.52
N PRO A 38 -8.80 -0.03 -4.65
CA PRO A 38 -9.39 -0.64 -5.82
C PRO A 38 -9.21 0.25 -7.06
N LYS A 39 -8.60 -0.31 -8.12
CA LYS A 39 -8.17 0.44 -9.33
C LYS A 39 -9.31 1.17 -10.02
N GLU A 40 -10.47 0.52 -10.14
CA GLU A 40 -11.66 1.06 -10.81
C GLU A 40 -12.61 1.79 -9.83
N GLY A 41 -12.21 1.95 -8.58
CA GLY A 41 -13.08 2.38 -7.49
C GLY A 41 -13.80 1.22 -6.82
N GLY A 42 -14.53 1.53 -5.74
CA GLY A 42 -15.16 0.56 -4.86
C GLY A 42 -14.64 0.64 -3.42
N ARG A 43 -15.00 -0.35 -2.61
CA ARG A 43 -14.66 -0.37 -1.18
C ARG A 43 -13.37 -1.15 -0.94
N ASP A 44 -12.45 -0.57 -0.17
CA ASP A 44 -11.22 -1.24 0.25
C ASP A 44 -11.42 -2.15 1.46
N TRP A 45 -10.38 -2.89 1.84
CA TRP A 45 -10.35 -3.78 3.00
C TRP A 45 -10.78 -3.16 4.33
N PHE A 46 -10.65 -1.84 4.47
CA PHE A 46 -10.95 -1.11 5.68
C PHE A 46 -12.32 -0.42 5.63
N GLY A 47 -13.04 -0.58 4.52
CA GLY A 47 -14.36 -0.03 4.32
C GLY A 47 -14.38 1.40 3.79
N VAL A 48 -13.24 1.96 3.37
CA VAL A 48 -13.16 3.26 2.69
C VAL A 48 -13.65 3.07 1.26
N GLU A 49 -14.47 4.00 0.77
CA GLU A 49 -14.94 3.97 -0.62
C GLU A 49 -14.03 4.84 -1.48
N TRP A 50 -13.69 4.32 -2.65
CA TRP A 50 -12.86 4.96 -3.65
C TRP A 50 -13.68 5.17 -4.92
N GLU A 51 -13.51 6.32 -5.55
CA GLU A 51 -14.17 6.67 -6.80
C GLU A 51 -13.11 6.93 -7.86
N PHE A 52 -13.22 6.28 -9.01
CA PHE A 52 -12.33 6.55 -10.13
C PHE A 52 -12.57 7.96 -10.68
N VAL A 53 -11.53 8.78 -10.72
CA VAL A 53 -11.59 10.15 -11.24
C VAL A 53 -10.88 10.22 -12.59
N PRO A 54 -11.62 10.31 -13.72
CA PRO A 54 -11.04 10.27 -15.06
C PRO A 54 -10.00 11.37 -15.30
N ALA A 55 -10.20 12.55 -14.72
CA ALA A 55 -9.29 13.70 -14.89
C ALA A 55 -7.85 13.44 -14.38
N VAL A 56 -7.70 12.54 -13.40
CA VAL A 56 -6.38 12.14 -12.85
C VAL A 56 -6.05 10.68 -13.12
N MET A 57 -6.90 9.97 -13.89
CA MET A 57 -6.76 8.56 -14.25
C MET A 57 -6.49 7.64 -13.04
N ALA A 58 -7.08 7.96 -11.89
CA ALA A 58 -6.82 7.25 -10.64
C ALA A 58 -8.03 7.27 -9.69
N PRO A 59 -8.18 6.25 -8.83
CA PRO A 59 -9.20 6.23 -7.79
C PRO A 59 -8.83 7.17 -6.64
N MET A 60 -9.78 7.99 -6.20
CA MET A 60 -9.64 8.92 -5.07
C MET A 60 -10.60 8.53 -3.95
N VAL A 61 -10.24 8.83 -2.70
CA VAL A 61 -11.12 8.57 -1.55
C VAL A 61 -12.39 9.40 -1.68
N LYS A 62 -13.55 8.74 -1.63
CA LYS A 62 -14.85 9.39 -1.68
C LYS A 62 -15.08 10.18 -0.38
N PRO A 63 -15.43 11.48 -0.46
CA PRO A 63 -15.75 12.26 0.72
C PRO A 63 -16.89 11.61 1.55
N GLY A 64 -16.76 11.66 2.87
CA GLY A 64 -17.77 11.11 3.78
C GLY A 64 -17.60 9.63 4.14
N THR A 65 -16.62 8.92 3.57
CA THR A 65 -16.37 7.51 3.90
C THR A 65 -15.22 7.29 4.88
N LYS A 66 -15.00 8.27 5.77
CA LYS A 66 -14.03 8.17 6.85
C LYS A 66 -14.39 7.00 7.75
N ARG A 67 -13.38 6.31 8.26
CA ARG A 67 -13.53 5.14 9.11
C ARG A 67 -13.11 5.38 10.54
N LEU A 68 -12.29 6.40 10.75
CA LEU A 68 -11.75 6.74 12.06
C LEU A 68 -12.05 8.20 12.40
N THR A 69 -12.53 8.42 13.61
CA THR A 69 -12.66 9.75 14.21
C THR A 69 -11.34 10.25 14.78
N ASP A 70 -10.58 9.34 15.40
CA ASP A 70 -9.22 9.51 15.87
C ASP A 70 -8.41 8.24 15.59
N ILE A 71 -7.12 8.39 15.28
CA ILE A 71 -6.25 7.25 14.95
C ILE A 71 -6.10 6.29 16.14
N CYS A 72 -6.21 6.78 17.37
CA CYS A 72 -6.09 5.98 18.57
C CYS A 72 -7.26 5.00 18.77
N ASN A 73 -8.42 5.24 18.15
CA ASN A 73 -9.61 4.41 18.26
C ASN A 73 -9.64 3.27 17.22
N TRP A 74 -8.50 2.96 16.60
CA TRP A 74 -8.44 2.02 15.48
C TRP A 74 -8.87 0.59 15.86
N LYS A 75 -8.74 0.20 17.13
CA LYS A 75 -9.13 -1.15 17.58
C LYS A 75 -10.64 -1.30 17.68
N GLU A 76 -11.33 -0.20 17.96
CA GLU A 76 -12.76 -0.15 18.21
C GLU A 76 -13.56 0.20 16.95
N GLU A 77 -13.07 1.15 16.15
CA GLU A 77 -13.79 1.70 15.00
C GLU A 77 -13.44 0.98 13.68
N LEU A 78 -12.23 0.41 13.56
CA LEU A 78 -11.78 -0.21 12.32
C LEU A 78 -12.05 -1.71 12.28
N VAL A 79 -12.75 -2.14 11.24
CA VAL A 79 -12.95 -3.56 10.95
C VAL A 79 -11.84 -4.03 10.01
N PHE A 80 -11.04 -4.99 10.47
CA PHE A 80 -10.03 -5.62 9.63
C PHE A 80 -10.63 -6.73 8.77
N PRO A 81 -10.13 -6.93 7.54
CA PRO A 81 -10.53 -8.06 6.71
C PRO A 81 -10.10 -9.38 7.37
N ASN A 82 -10.84 -10.45 7.09
CA ASN A 82 -10.44 -11.79 7.50
C ASN A 82 -9.29 -12.31 6.60
N LEU A 83 -8.04 -12.08 7.00
CA LEU A 83 -6.90 -12.53 6.21
C LEU A 83 -6.77 -14.06 6.10
N LYS A 84 -7.45 -14.82 6.98
CA LYS A 84 -7.45 -16.29 6.94
C LYS A 84 -8.38 -16.85 5.87
N SER A 85 -9.30 -16.05 5.33
CA SER A 85 -10.16 -16.50 4.22
C SER A 85 -9.50 -16.39 2.86
N VAL A 86 -8.31 -15.77 2.79
CA VAL A 86 -7.56 -15.61 1.55
C VAL A 86 -6.61 -16.80 1.39
N ASP A 87 -6.69 -17.50 0.26
CA ASP A 87 -5.72 -18.51 -0.12
C ASP A 87 -4.49 -17.84 -0.74
N TRP A 88 -3.56 -17.45 0.14
CA TRP A 88 -2.34 -16.74 -0.25
C TRP A 88 -1.43 -17.55 -1.16
N GLU A 89 -1.43 -18.87 -1.02
CA GLU A 89 -0.60 -19.75 -1.84
C GLU A 89 -1.15 -19.83 -3.26
N ALA A 90 -2.46 -20.05 -3.41
CA ALA A 90 -3.11 -20.04 -4.72
C ALA A 90 -3.01 -18.66 -5.40
N ALA A 91 -3.19 -17.57 -4.63
CA ALA A 91 -3.02 -16.21 -5.11
C ALA A 91 -1.60 -15.96 -5.65
N ALA A 92 -0.57 -16.24 -4.84
CA ALA A 92 0.82 -16.05 -5.24
C ALA A 92 1.21 -16.94 -6.42
N ALA A 93 0.73 -18.19 -6.46
CA ALA A 93 0.97 -19.10 -7.58
C ALA A 93 0.36 -18.57 -8.88
N ARG A 94 -0.88 -18.08 -8.82
CA ARG A 94 -1.59 -17.47 -9.97
C ARG A 94 -0.86 -16.23 -10.48
N GLU A 95 -0.53 -15.30 -9.59
CA GLU A 95 0.05 -14.01 -9.99
C GLU A 95 1.49 -14.12 -10.48
N THR A 96 2.23 -15.10 -9.97
CA THR A 96 3.67 -15.22 -10.25
C THR A 96 4.04 -16.39 -11.17
N ALA A 97 3.04 -17.06 -11.77
CA ALA A 97 3.22 -18.25 -12.60
C ALA A 97 4.21 -18.06 -13.76
N GLY A 98 4.30 -16.85 -14.31
CA GLY A 98 5.17 -16.51 -15.45
C GLY A 98 6.46 -15.77 -15.08
N TRP A 99 6.79 -15.64 -13.79
CA TRP A 99 7.91 -14.80 -13.37
C TRP A 99 9.26 -15.48 -13.63
N ASP A 100 10.21 -14.71 -14.15
CA ASP A 100 11.60 -15.11 -14.32
C ASP A 100 12.35 -14.97 -13.00
N ARG A 101 12.42 -16.09 -12.26
CA ARG A 101 13.10 -16.15 -10.96
C ARG A 101 14.62 -16.14 -11.06
N GLU A 102 15.18 -16.32 -12.25
CA GLU A 102 16.63 -16.39 -12.46
C GLU A 102 17.19 -15.02 -12.85
N ASN A 103 16.50 -14.27 -13.71
CA ASN A 103 17.03 -13.05 -14.31
C ASN A 103 16.38 -11.76 -13.83
N LYS A 104 15.20 -11.81 -13.20
CA LYS A 104 14.47 -10.60 -12.79
C LYS A 104 14.26 -10.49 -11.29
N ILE A 105 14.17 -9.26 -10.80
CA ILE A 105 13.78 -8.97 -9.43
C ILE A 105 12.27 -9.13 -9.29
N SER A 106 11.84 -9.88 -8.29
CA SER A 106 10.44 -9.99 -7.88
C SER A 106 10.04 -8.75 -7.09
N TYR A 107 9.09 -7.97 -7.60
CA TYR A 107 8.59 -6.76 -6.97
C TYR A 107 7.09 -6.86 -6.71
N MET A 108 6.70 -6.70 -5.45
CA MET A 108 5.30 -6.61 -5.04
C MET A 108 5.04 -5.20 -4.52
N MET A 109 4.06 -4.51 -5.11
CA MET A 109 3.69 -3.16 -4.68
C MET A 109 2.62 -3.17 -3.61
N LEU A 110 2.88 -2.44 -2.54
CA LEU A 110 1.85 -1.88 -1.68
C LEU A 110 1.76 -0.39 -1.99
N ILE A 111 0.61 0.09 -2.45
CA ILE A 111 0.43 1.45 -2.97
C ILE A 111 0.37 2.46 -1.84
N ASN A 112 -0.43 2.21 -0.81
CA ASN A 112 -0.66 3.20 0.23
C ASN A 112 0.30 2.96 1.38
N GLY A 113 1.25 3.89 1.54
CA GLY A 113 2.05 3.99 2.76
C GLY A 113 1.19 4.33 3.98
N ILE A 114 1.83 4.33 5.14
CA ILE A 114 1.12 4.55 6.41
C ILE A 114 0.44 5.93 6.45
N PHE A 115 1.07 6.96 5.86
CA PHE A 115 0.53 8.31 5.85
C PHE A 115 -0.69 8.44 4.93
N GLU A 116 -0.60 7.92 3.71
CA GLU A 116 -1.71 7.87 2.76
C GLU A 116 -2.88 7.05 3.33
N ARG A 117 -2.58 5.93 4.00
CA ARG A 117 -3.57 5.13 4.71
C ARG A 117 -4.27 5.92 5.81
N THR A 118 -3.50 6.60 6.67
CA THR A 118 -4.07 7.45 7.72
C THR A 118 -4.95 8.56 7.14
N HIS A 119 -4.54 9.14 6.01
CA HIS A 119 -5.34 10.11 5.28
C HIS A 119 -6.64 9.50 4.73
N ALA A 120 -6.61 8.30 4.18
CA ALA A 120 -7.81 7.63 3.68
C ALA A 120 -8.82 7.32 4.81
N LEU A 121 -8.32 6.96 5.99
CA LEU A 121 -9.15 6.59 7.14
C LEU A 121 -9.76 7.80 7.88
N MET A 122 -9.02 8.90 8.01
CA MET A 122 -9.46 10.09 8.78
C MET A 122 -9.74 11.34 7.93
N GLY A 123 -9.34 11.36 6.67
CA GLY A 123 -9.37 12.54 5.77
C GLY A 123 -8.29 13.58 6.07
N CYS A 124 -7.89 14.37 5.06
CA CYS A 124 -6.72 15.26 5.04
C CYS A 124 -6.40 16.13 6.26
N LYS A 125 -7.40 16.71 6.93
CA LYS A 125 -7.16 17.74 7.97
C LYS A 125 -6.81 17.17 9.34
N GLN A 126 -7.12 15.90 9.60
CA GLN A 126 -6.95 15.27 10.93
C GLN A 126 -5.61 14.54 11.15
N PRO A 127 -4.94 13.95 10.14
CA PRO A 127 -3.68 13.22 10.30
C PRO A 127 -2.54 14.02 10.95
N LEU A 128 -2.31 15.28 10.54
CA LEU A 128 -1.23 16.10 11.11
C LEU A 128 -1.48 16.42 12.59
N SER A 129 -2.72 16.78 12.94
CA SER A 129 -3.10 17.10 14.32
C SER A 129 -3.20 15.87 15.22
N ALA A 130 -3.39 14.67 14.66
CA ALA A 130 -3.38 13.42 15.41
C ALA A 130 -1.94 12.92 15.65
N ALA A 131 -1.07 13.01 14.64
CA ALA A 131 0.34 12.64 14.78
C ALA A 131 1.06 13.47 15.86
N SER A 132 0.77 14.77 15.96
CA SER A 132 1.30 15.61 17.03
C SER A 132 0.79 15.20 18.42
N ARG A 133 -0.49 14.85 18.55
CA ARG A 133 -1.08 14.39 19.82
C ARG A 133 -0.58 13.01 20.26
N ALA A 134 -0.37 12.09 19.30
CA ALA A 134 0.18 10.77 19.59
C ALA A 134 1.67 10.81 19.95
N ALA A 135 2.44 11.73 19.35
CA ALA A 135 3.85 11.94 19.69
C ALA A 135 4.04 12.62 21.06
N PHE A 136 3.06 13.40 21.51
CA PHE A 136 3.10 14.12 22.80
C PHE A 136 1.80 13.90 23.60
N PRO A 137 1.59 12.69 24.15
CA PRO A 137 0.41 12.39 24.94
C PRO A 137 0.40 13.29 26.19
N GLY A 138 -0.52 14.26 26.24
CA GLY A 138 -0.70 15.15 27.40
C GLY A 138 -0.72 16.65 27.11
N GLN A 139 -0.40 17.10 25.88
CA GLN A 139 -0.54 18.51 25.50
C GLN A 139 -1.86 18.76 24.77
N SER A 140 -2.96 18.78 25.51
CA SER A 140 -4.24 19.31 25.02
C SER A 140 -4.23 20.84 25.09
N GLY A 141 -3.61 21.49 24.09
CA GLY A 141 -3.73 22.93 23.86
C GLY A 141 -4.85 23.23 22.84
N PRO A 142 -5.62 24.32 22.99
CA PRO A 142 -6.71 24.65 22.09
C PRO A 142 -6.14 25.21 20.78
N TYR A 143 -6.36 24.49 19.68
CA TYR A 143 -6.31 25.02 18.31
C TYR A 143 -7.50 24.47 17.53
#